data_AF-A0A7Z1N811-F1
#
_entry.id   AF-A0A7Z1N811-F1
#
_cell.length_a   1.000
_cell.length_b   1.000
_cell.length_c   1.000
_cell.angle_alpha   90.00
_cell.angle_beta   90.00
_cell.angle_gamma   90.00
#
_symmetry.space_group_name_H-M   'P 1'
#
loop_
_entity.id
_entity.type
_entity.pdbx_description
1 polymer ?
#
loop_
_entity_poly.entity_id
_entity_poly.type
_entity_poly.pdbx_seq_one_letter_code
_entity_poly.pdbx_strand_id
1 'polypeptide(L)' 'AVLKKDLDTFAKKMDYSEYGGSVLLGLDGTVVKAHGSSNAKAFYSAIRQAKIAGEENIVQIMKDTVGE' A
#
# COMPACT_ATOMS: atom_id res chain seq x y z
N ALA A 1 1.44 23.23 -25.40
CA ALA A 1 1.89 23.25 -23.99
C ALA A 1 0.89 22.60 -23.02
N VAL A 2 -0.42 22.63 -23.28
CA VAL A 2 -1.47 22.04 -22.40
C VAL A 2 -1.47 20.50 -22.43
N LEU A 3 -1.40 19.89 -23.63
CA LEU A 3 -1.39 18.44 -23.82
C LEU A 3 -0.33 17.67 -23.00
N LYS A 4 0.86 18.24 -22.81
CA LYS A 4 1.93 17.58 -22.06
C LYS A 4 1.61 17.47 -20.56
N LYS A 5 1.00 18.51 -19.98
CA LYS A 5 0.59 18.50 -18.56
C LYS A 5 -0.51 17.48 -18.29
N ASP A 6 -1.46 17.34 -19.21
CA ASP A 6 -2.55 16.39 -19.07
C ASP A 6 -2.05 14.94 -19.17
N LEU A 7 -1.13 14.66 -20.09
CA LEU A 7 -0.46 13.37 -20.21
C LEU A 7 0.39 13.03 -18.99
N ASP A 8 1.14 13.98 -18.43
CA ASP A 8 1.93 13.78 -17.21
C ASP A 8 1.03 13.49 -15.99
N THR A 9 -0.13 14.14 -15.91
CA THR A 9 -1.11 13.92 -14.84
C THR A 9 -1.77 12.55 -14.96
N PHE A 10 -2.07 12.11 -16.19
CA PHE A 10 -2.60 10.78 -16.47
C PHE A 10 -1.58 9.69 -16.15
N ALA A 11 -0.32 9.88 -16.55
CA ALA A 11 0.78 8.98 -16.23
C ALA A 11 0.96 8.81 -14.71
N LYS A 12 0.86 9.89 -13.93
CA LYS A 12 0.89 9.83 -12.46
C LYS A 12 -0.26 9.04 -11.85
N LYS A 13 -1.47 9.10 -12.43
CA LYS A 13 -2.60 8.26 -11.96
C LYS A 13 -2.42 6.78 -12.29
N MET A 14 -1.69 6.46 -13.36
CA MET A 14 -1.31 5.09 -13.72
C MET A 14 -0.05 4.60 -12.99
N ASP A 15 0.64 5.48 -12.26
CA ASP A 15 1.82 5.11 -11.50
C ASP A 15 1.40 4.44 -10.18
N TYR A 16 1.22 3.12 -10.22
CA TYR A 16 0.91 2.29 -9.07
C TYR A 16 2.03 2.27 -8.01
N SER A 17 3.21 2.86 -8.30
CA SER A 17 4.32 2.93 -7.34
C SER A 17 4.02 3.77 -6.11
N GLU A 18 3.01 4.65 -6.16
CA GLU A 18 2.61 5.51 -5.04
C GLU A 18 2.10 4.70 -3.83
N TYR A 19 1.50 3.53 -4.04
CA TYR A 19 0.95 2.70 -2.95
C TYR A 19 1.99 1.72 -2.34
N GLY A 20 3.09 1.44 -3.05
CA GLY A 20 4.30 0.76 -2.52
C GLY A 20 4.18 -0.73 -2.19
N GLY A 21 3.04 -1.19 -1.68
CA GLY A 21 2.79 -2.58 -1.37
C GLY A 21 1.35 -2.85 -0.92
N SER A 22 0.91 -4.09 -1.07
CA SER A 22 -0.44 -4.52 -0.70
C SER A 22 -0.43 -5.22 0.65
N VAL A 23 -1.36 -4.87 1.54
CA VAL A 23 -1.57 -5.60 2.80
C VAL A 23 -2.26 -6.92 2.48
N LEU A 24 -1.73 -8.03 3.00
CA LEU A 24 -2.38 -9.34 2.94
C LEU A 24 -3.26 -9.51 4.19
N LEU A 25 -4.57 -9.61 3.97
CA LEU A 25 -5.56 -9.76 5.04
C LEU A 25 -5.86 -11.24 5.33
N GLY A 26 -6.35 -11.52 6.53
CA GLY A 26 -6.70 -12.88 6.97
C GLY A 26 -5.53 -13.72 7.49
N LEU A 27 -4.38 -13.09 7.74
CA LEU A 27 -3.24 -13.70 8.42
C LEU A 27 -3.22 -13.27 9.90
N ASP A 28 -2.56 -14.05 10.76
CA ASP A 28 -2.38 -13.74 12.19
C ASP A 28 -1.49 -12.52 12.50
N GLY A 29 -1.04 -11.81 11.47
CA GLY A 29 -0.18 -10.65 11.63
C GLY A 29 -0.17 -9.75 10.39
N THR A 30 0.41 -8.57 10.54
CA THR A 30 0.56 -7.60 9.45
C THR A 30 1.60 -8.07 8.45
N VAL A 31 1.17 -8.37 7.23
CA VAL A 31 2.07 -8.72 6.11
C VAL A 31 1.81 -7.78 4.94
N VAL A 32 2.87 -7.12 4.46
CA VAL A 32 2.82 -6.24 3.29
C VAL A 32 3.73 -6.80 2.20
N LYS A 33 3.16 -7.01 1.01
CA LYS A 33 3.91 -7.42 -0.18
C LYS A 33 4.28 -6.20 -1.01
N ALA A 34 5.58 -5.92 -1.11
CA ALA A 34 6.12 -4.95 -2.06
C ALA A 34 6.12 -5.51 -3.50
N HIS A 35 5.99 -4.63 -4.50
CA HIS A 35 6.02 -5.03 -5.91
C HIS A 35 7.43 -5.45 -6.36
N GLY A 36 7.56 -6.35 -7.33
CA GLY A 36 8.86 -6.95 -7.71
C GLY A 36 9.86 -5.97 -8.32
N SER A 37 9.39 -4.96 -9.06
CA SER A 37 10.22 -3.89 -9.63
C SER A 37 10.33 -2.65 -8.72
N SER A 38 10.10 -2.80 -7.41
CA SER A 38 10.08 -1.68 -6.46
C SER A 38 11.44 -0.98 -6.36
N ASN A 39 11.40 0.35 -6.47
CA ASN A 39 12.52 1.24 -6.14
C ASN A 39 12.45 1.66 -4.66
N ALA A 40 13.39 2.50 -4.20
CA ALA A 40 13.45 2.95 -2.81
C ALA A 40 12.15 3.64 -2.33
N LYS A 41 11.48 4.42 -3.19
CA LYS A 41 10.21 5.08 -2.85
C LYS A 41 9.09 4.06 -2.62
N ALA A 42 9.01 3.03 -3.47
CA ALA A 42 8.02 1.97 -3.32
C ALA A 42 8.23 1.17 -2.01
N PHE A 43 9.48 0.85 -1.65
CA PHE A 43 9.78 0.20 -0.35
C PHE A 43 9.44 1.09 0.84
N TYR A 44 9.74 2.39 0.77
CA TYR A 44 9.32 3.35 1.80
C TYR A 44 7.80 3.35 1.97
N SER A 45 7.04 3.40 0.88
CA SER A 45 5.57 3.33 0.93
C SER A 45 5.07 2.00 1.52
N ALA A 46 5.70 0.85 1.20
CA ALA A 46 5.35 -0.44 1.79
C ALA A 46 5.59 -0.49 3.30
N ILE A 47 6.73 0.02 3.77
CA ILE A 47 7.05 0.13 5.21
C ILE A 47 6.04 1.04 5.91
N ARG A 48 5.73 2.20 5.30
CA ARG A 48 4.71 3.11 5.82
C ARG A 48 3.34 2.43 5.92
N GLN A 49 2.96 1.62 4.93
CA GLN A 49 1.72 0.85 4.95
C GLN A 49 1.71 -0.17 6.09
N ALA A 50 2.82 -0.88 6.32
CA ALA A 50 2.97 -1.83 7.43
C ALA A 50 2.87 -1.13 8.80
N LYS A 51 3.51 0.04 8.95
CA LYS A 51 3.40 0.87 10.15
C LYS A 51 1.94 1.25 10.46
N ILE A 52 1.23 1.78 9.47
CA ILE A 52 -0.18 2.18 9.63
C ILE A 52 -1.03 0.97 10.00
N ALA A 53 -0.88 -0.16 9.31
CA ALA A 53 -1.64 -1.37 9.61
C ALA A 53 -1.41 -1.89 11.04
N GLY A 54 -0.18 -1.76 11.55
CA GLY A 54 0.15 -2.08 12.94
C GLY A 54 -0.44 -1.08 13.94
N GLU A 55 -0.34 0.23 13.67
CA GLU A 55 -0.88 1.28 14.55
C GLU A 55 -2.42 1.24 14.65
N GLU A 56 -3.09 0.93 13.54
CA GLU A 56 -4.55 0.79 13.47
C GLU A 56 -5.06 -0.57 13.98
N ASN A 57 -4.17 -1.48 14.42
CA ASN A 57 -4.51 -2.80 14.97
C ASN A 57 -5.49 -3.61 14.09
N ILE A 58 -5.35 -3.52 12.76
CA ILE A 58 -6.35 -4.05 11.83
C ILE A 58 -6.57 -5.57 11.98
N VAL A 59 -5.55 -6.31 12.41
CA VAL A 59 -5.62 -7.76 12.65
C VAL A 59 -6.55 -8.06 13.82
N GLN A 60 -6.40 -7.33 14.93
CA GLN A 60 -7.25 -7.51 16.11
C GLN A 60 -8.69 -7.13 15.80
N ILE A 61 -8.89 -5.97 15.14
CA ILE A 61 -10.22 -5.52 14.73
C ILE A 61 -10.91 -6.57 13.85
N MET A 62 -10.18 -7.18 12.90
CA MET A 62 -10.73 -8.23 12.05
C MET A 62 -11.14 -9.46 12.87
N LYS A 63 -10.29 -9.94 13.79
CA LYS A 63 -10.61 -11.08 14.68
C LYS A 63 -11.86 -10.82 15.51
N ASP A 64 -11.91 -9.67 16.18
CA ASP A 64 -13.05 -9.25 17.00
C ASP A 64 -14.35 -9.15 16.17
N THR A 65 -14.24 -8.69 14.92
CA THR A 65 -15.40 -8.51 14.02
C THR A 65 -15.94 -9.84 13.51
N VAL A 66 -15.07 -10.82 13.22
CA VAL A 66 -15.50 -12.14 12.73
C VAL A 66 -15.82 -13.13 13.84
N GLY A 67 -15.45 -12.82 15.09
CA GLY A 67 -15.78 -13.61 16.28
C GLY A 67 -14.80 -14.73 16.61
N GLU A 68 -13.51 -14.54 16.28
CA GLU A 68 -12.40 -15.39 16.74
C GLU A 68 -11.82 -14.94 18.09
#